data_AF-A0A5S3TL61-F1
#
_entry.id   AF-A0A5S3TL61-F1
#
_cell.length_a   1.000
_cell.length_b   1.000
_cell.length_c   1.000
_cell.angle_alpha   90.00
_cell.angle_beta   90.00
_cell.angle_gamma   90.00
#
_symmetry.space_group_name_H-M   'P 1'
#
loop_
_entity.id
_entity.type
_entity.pdbx_description
1 polymer ?
#
loop_
_entity_poly.entity_id
_entity_poly.type
_entity_poly.pdbx_seq_one_letter_code
_entity_poly.pdbx_strand_id
1 'polypeptide(L)'
;MIESHYSFAQVSYDRTIKLYNRLQVDEIEMIQKNPGYQMHFSFNTNLINTFPMEAIQNPNSYHAWLYVIRASQLGHGIFQSNAHDGQPFPFFYDDEYLEVTGKRDPEHAEHPVWLLALYSSIIARNHDAIAYLTAIDNDVFKTANYGNQLRPFDYALSDLLKGLFNPSADLAPLI
;
A
#
# COMPACT_ATOMS: atom_id res chain seq x y z
N MET A 1 -19.72 8.65 -8.21
CA MET A 1 -20.33 7.70 -7.25
C MET A 1 -19.85 6.31 -7.67
N ILE A 2 -19.25 5.52 -6.77
CA ILE A 2 -18.92 4.13 -7.08
C ILE A 2 -20.24 3.35 -6.99
N GLU A 3 -20.80 2.96 -8.13
CA GLU A 3 -21.92 2.02 -8.17
C GLU A 3 -21.35 0.60 -8.06
N SER A 4 -21.66 -0.10 -6.95
CA SER A 4 -21.22 -1.48 -6.76
C SER A 4 -22.28 -2.45 -7.26
N HIS A 5 -21.86 -3.43 -8.08
CA HIS A 5 -22.69 -4.58 -8.45
C HIS A 5 -22.61 -5.74 -7.43
N TYR A 6 -21.85 -5.55 -6.35
CA TYR A 6 -21.67 -6.51 -5.28
C TYR A 6 -22.32 -6.02 -3.99
N SER A 7 -22.95 -6.94 -3.26
CA SER A 7 -23.52 -6.70 -1.93
C SER A 7 -23.02 -7.76 -0.95
N PHE A 8 -22.80 -7.38 0.31
CA PHE A 8 -22.48 -8.31 1.39
C PHE A 8 -23.57 -8.29 2.46
N ALA A 9 -23.63 -9.35 3.28
CA ALA A 9 -24.50 -9.35 4.44
C ALA A 9 -23.98 -8.35 5.50
N GLN A 10 -24.86 -7.58 6.12
CA GLN A 10 -24.51 -6.60 7.18
C GLN A 10 -23.64 -7.22 8.28
N VAL A 11 -23.92 -8.46 8.68
CA VAL A 11 -23.14 -9.19 9.68
C VAL A 11 -21.66 -9.35 9.30
N SER A 12 -21.34 -9.45 8.00
CA SER A 12 -19.97 -9.51 7.51
C SER A 12 -19.27 -8.18 7.69
N TYR A 13 -19.94 -7.07 7.37
CA TYR A 13 -19.44 -5.72 7.59
C TYR A 13 -19.15 -5.48 9.09
N ASP A 14 -20.12 -5.75 9.96
CA ASP A 14 -19.99 -5.53 11.41
C ASP A 14 -18.81 -6.33 12.01
N ARG A 15 -18.62 -7.57 11.54
CA ARG A 15 -17.49 -8.41 11.95
C ARG A 15 -16.15 -7.85 11.48
N THR A 16 -16.06 -7.42 10.23
CA THR A 16 -14.84 -6.82 9.68
C THR A 16 -14.44 -5.56 10.43
N ILE A 17 -15.38 -4.64 10.66
CA ILE A 17 -15.10 -3.40 11.41
C ILE A 17 -14.70 -3.70 12.86
N LYS A 18 -15.36 -4.65 13.52
CA LYS A 18 -14.99 -5.06 14.89
C LYS A 18 -13.56 -5.63 14.94
N LEU A 19 -13.18 -6.44 13.95
CA LEU A 19 -11.84 -6.99 13.87
C LEU A 19 -10.80 -5.89 13.59
N TYR A 20 -11.07 -5.00 12.63
CA TYR A 20 -10.21 -3.88 12.28
C TYR A 20 -9.92 -3.01 13.51
N ASN A 21 -10.96 -2.54 14.20
CA ASN A 21 -10.83 -1.69 15.38
C ASN A 21 -10.00 -2.35 16.49
N ARG A 22 -10.13 -3.67 16.67
CA ARG A 22 -9.31 -4.41 17.64
C ARG A 22 -7.83 -4.42 17.26
N LEU A 23 -7.52 -4.54 15.98
CA LEU A 23 -6.14 -4.60 15.48
C LEU A 23 -5.45 -3.23 15.45
N GLN A 24 -6.23 -2.15 15.40
CA GLN A 24 -5.72 -0.77 15.39
C GLN A 24 -5.20 -0.31 16.75
N VAL A 25 -5.64 -0.91 17.87
CA VAL A 25 -5.27 -0.46 19.23
C VAL A 25 -3.77 -0.45 19.47
N ASP A 26 -3.06 -1.50 19.00
CA ASP A 26 -1.62 -1.69 19.24
C ASP A 26 -0.81 -1.58 17.94
N GLU A 27 -1.38 -1.02 16.87
CA GLU A 27 -0.79 -1.06 15.53
C GLU A 27 0.60 -0.41 15.48
N ILE A 28 0.74 0.79 16.06
CA ILE A 28 2.00 1.54 16.06
C ILE A 28 3.09 0.76 16.80
N GLU A 29 2.80 0.22 17.98
CA GLU A 29 3.75 -0.59 18.76
C GLU A 29 4.20 -1.81 17.95
N MET A 30 3.25 -2.49 17.30
CA MET A 30 3.55 -3.67 16.50
C MET A 30 4.37 -3.34 15.26
N ILE A 31 4.13 -2.19 14.63
CA ILE A 31 4.93 -1.69 13.50
C ILE A 31 6.37 -1.44 13.95
N GLN A 32 6.58 -0.77 15.08
CA GLN A 32 7.93 -0.52 15.60
C GLN A 32 8.65 -1.81 16.00
N LYS A 33 7.92 -2.80 16.51
CA LYS A 33 8.48 -4.09 16.94
C LYS A 33 8.86 -5.02 15.77
N ASN A 34 8.07 -5.03 14.70
CA ASN A 34 8.29 -5.94 13.57
C ASN A 34 7.75 -5.34 12.25
N PRO A 35 8.40 -4.29 11.72
CA PRO A 35 7.83 -3.51 10.61
C PRO A 35 7.68 -4.31 9.32
N GLY A 36 8.63 -5.20 9.02
CA GLY A 36 8.59 -6.04 7.80
C GLY A 36 7.27 -6.80 7.65
N TYR A 37 6.82 -7.48 8.71
CA TYR A 37 5.55 -8.21 8.69
C TYR A 37 4.36 -7.30 9.00
N GLN A 38 4.46 -6.45 10.03
CA GLN A 38 3.30 -5.74 10.55
C GLN A 38 2.77 -4.70 9.55
N MET A 39 3.64 -3.96 8.85
CA MET A 39 3.18 -2.98 7.86
C MET A 39 2.39 -3.66 6.73
N HIS A 40 2.84 -4.83 6.27
CA HIS A 40 2.11 -5.62 5.27
C HIS A 40 0.80 -6.21 5.81
N PHE A 41 0.81 -6.74 7.03
CA PHE A 41 -0.41 -7.23 7.68
C PHE A 41 -1.46 -6.12 7.83
N SER A 42 -1.05 -4.95 8.29
CA SER A 42 -1.88 -3.75 8.39
C SER A 42 -2.37 -3.30 7.02
N PHE A 43 -1.50 -3.25 6.01
CA PHE A 43 -1.85 -2.90 4.64
C PHE A 43 -2.98 -3.78 4.09
N ASN A 44 -2.86 -5.11 4.23
CA ASN A 44 -3.89 -6.04 3.76
C ASN A 44 -5.18 -5.96 4.57
N THR A 45 -5.07 -5.86 5.91
CA THR A 45 -6.25 -5.71 6.77
C THR A 45 -7.02 -4.44 6.42
N ASN A 46 -6.32 -3.36 6.14
CA ASN A 46 -6.87 -2.07 5.77
C ASN A 46 -7.46 -2.05 4.33
N LEU A 47 -6.63 -2.33 3.32
CA LEU A 47 -7.00 -2.15 1.91
C LEU A 47 -7.76 -3.34 1.31
N ILE A 48 -7.38 -4.57 1.65
CA ILE A 48 -7.94 -5.77 1.01
C ILE A 48 -9.19 -6.24 1.74
N ASN A 49 -9.17 -6.22 3.07
CA ASN A 49 -10.26 -6.77 3.87
C ASN A 49 -11.32 -5.74 4.23
N THR A 50 -10.92 -4.52 4.58
CA THR A 50 -11.84 -3.53 5.21
C THR A 50 -12.37 -2.51 4.21
N PHE A 51 -11.50 -1.93 3.37
CA PHE A 51 -11.91 -0.93 2.37
C PHE A 51 -13.06 -1.38 1.46
N PRO A 52 -13.08 -2.59 0.87
CA PRO A 52 -14.16 -2.98 -0.03
C PRO A 52 -15.52 -3.05 0.69
N MET A 53 -15.50 -3.50 1.96
CA MET A 53 -16.71 -3.57 2.78
C MET A 53 -17.28 -2.17 3.06
N GLU A 54 -16.41 -1.23 3.43
CA GLU A 54 -16.79 0.15 3.70
C GLU A 54 -17.25 0.87 2.43
N ALA A 55 -16.53 0.74 1.32
CA ALA A 55 -16.85 1.39 0.07
C ALA A 55 -18.19 0.92 -0.52
N ILE A 56 -18.59 -0.32 -0.27
CA ILE A 56 -19.86 -0.89 -0.71
C ILE A 56 -21.00 -0.51 0.23
N GLN A 57 -20.80 -0.64 1.54
CA GLN A 57 -21.84 -0.40 2.54
C GLN A 57 -22.11 1.11 2.73
N ASN A 58 -21.05 1.92 2.72
CA ASN A 58 -21.07 3.36 2.97
C ASN A 58 -20.29 4.09 1.87
N PRO A 59 -20.79 4.13 0.62
CA PRO A 59 -20.06 4.70 -0.50
C PRO A 59 -19.71 6.18 -0.26
N ASN A 60 -18.44 6.53 -0.48
CA ASN A 60 -17.86 7.86 -0.24
C ASN A 60 -17.81 8.29 1.24
N SER A 61 -17.89 7.36 2.20
CA SER A 61 -17.68 7.69 3.61
C SER A 61 -16.25 8.22 3.86
N TYR A 62 -16.09 8.92 4.97
CA TYR A 62 -14.77 9.31 5.47
C TYR A 62 -13.83 8.10 5.61
N HIS A 63 -14.33 6.97 6.14
CA HIS A 63 -13.52 5.78 6.34
C HIS A 63 -13.08 5.12 5.03
N ALA A 64 -13.91 5.12 4.00
CA ALA A 64 -13.51 4.61 2.68
C ALA A 64 -12.28 5.36 2.16
N TRP A 65 -12.24 6.68 2.31
CA TRP A 65 -11.08 7.50 1.96
C TRP A 65 -9.89 7.30 2.90
N LEU A 66 -10.14 7.23 4.21
CA LEU A 66 -9.10 6.97 5.22
C LEU A 66 -8.34 5.68 4.93
N TYR A 67 -9.04 4.61 4.56
CA TYR A 67 -8.39 3.35 4.22
C TYR A 67 -7.50 3.47 2.98
N VAL A 68 -7.88 4.25 1.96
CA VAL A 68 -6.99 4.49 0.81
C VAL A 68 -5.75 5.30 1.20
N ILE A 69 -5.90 6.31 2.06
CA ILE A 69 -4.78 7.13 2.57
C ILE A 69 -3.81 6.27 3.37
N ARG A 70 -4.31 5.48 4.33
CA ARG A 70 -3.48 4.56 5.12
C ARG A 70 -2.81 3.50 4.26
N ALA A 71 -3.48 3.00 3.23
CA ALA A 71 -2.88 2.07 2.28
C ALA A 71 -1.70 2.71 1.53
N SER A 72 -1.80 3.98 1.12
CA SER A 72 -0.67 4.70 0.54
C SER A 72 0.50 4.80 1.53
N GLN A 73 0.23 5.13 2.79
CA GLN A 73 1.26 5.28 3.82
C GLN A 73 1.94 3.94 4.13
N LEU A 74 1.15 2.91 4.46
CA LEU A 74 1.64 1.56 4.74
C LEU A 74 2.38 0.95 3.55
N GLY A 75 1.84 1.10 2.34
CA GLY A 75 2.47 0.65 1.11
C GLY A 75 3.84 1.28 0.89
N HIS A 76 3.96 2.60 1.07
CA HIS A 76 5.24 3.30 1.05
C HIS A 76 6.19 2.76 2.15
N GLY A 77 5.69 2.60 3.37
CA GLY A 77 6.44 2.08 4.52
C GLY A 77 7.02 0.67 4.32
N ILE A 78 6.29 -0.24 3.66
CA ILE A 78 6.76 -1.61 3.35
C ILE A 78 8.07 -1.57 2.56
N PHE A 79 8.12 -0.74 1.50
CA PHE A 79 9.31 -0.63 0.67
C PHE A 79 10.43 0.15 1.36
N GLN A 80 10.10 1.18 2.14
CA GLN A 80 11.09 1.88 2.99
C GLN A 80 11.73 0.95 4.01
N SER A 81 10.95 0.13 4.71
CA SER A 81 11.44 -0.86 5.69
C SER A 81 12.40 -1.85 5.05
N ASN A 82 12.11 -2.30 3.82
CA ASN A 82 12.98 -3.20 3.08
C ASN A 82 14.29 -2.54 2.64
N ALA A 83 14.25 -1.27 2.25
CA ALA A 83 15.43 -0.50 1.85
C ALA A 83 16.33 -0.11 3.03
N HIS A 84 15.78 -0.01 4.25
CA HIS A 84 16.49 0.42 5.47
C HIS A 84 16.69 -0.73 6.46
N ASP A 85 17.04 -1.92 5.99
CA ASP A 85 17.24 -3.09 6.86
C ASP A 85 18.25 -2.81 8.00
N GLY A 86 17.79 -2.94 9.25
CA GLY A 86 18.57 -2.63 10.45
C GLY A 86 18.86 -1.15 10.69
N GLN A 87 18.31 -0.24 9.89
CA GLN A 87 18.52 1.21 9.98
C GLN A 87 17.21 1.95 10.32
N PRO A 88 17.25 3.02 11.12
CA PRO A 88 16.07 3.84 11.38
C PRO A 88 15.67 4.64 10.13
N PHE A 89 14.36 4.82 9.95
CA PHE A 89 13.80 5.75 8.96
C PHE A 89 12.53 6.43 9.51
N PRO A 90 12.22 7.66 9.05
CA PRO A 90 10.98 8.32 9.41
C PRO A 90 9.81 7.73 8.60
N PHE A 91 8.85 7.14 9.30
CA PHE A 91 7.63 6.58 8.71
C PHE A 91 6.45 7.50 8.99
N PHE A 92 5.83 8.06 7.94
CA PHE A 92 4.64 8.90 8.08
C PHE A 92 3.36 8.06 8.08
N TYR A 93 2.59 8.10 9.16
CA TYR A 93 1.37 7.33 9.35
C TYR A 93 0.37 8.10 10.21
N ASP A 94 -0.89 8.20 9.76
CA ASP A 94 -1.97 8.92 10.46
C ASP A 94 -1.55 10.30 10.98
N ASP A 95 -1.01 11.13 10.09
CA ASP A 95 -0.59 12.52 10.34
C ASP A 95 0.60 12.70 11.30
N GLU A 96 1.30 11.61 11.66
CA GLU A 96 2.47 11.64 12.52
C GLU A 96 3.69 10.95 11.88
N TYR A 97 4.89 11.38 12.27
CA TYR A 97 6.12 10.69 11.94
C TYR A 97 6.56 9.80 13.09
N LEU A 98 6.72 8.51 12.78
CA LEU A 98 7.21 7.49 13.68
C LEU A 98 8.64 7.13 13.30
N GLU A 99 9.54 7.00 14.27
CA GLU A 99 10.83 6.36 14.02
C GLU A 99 10.65 4.83 14.00
N VAL A 100 11.06 4.21 12.90
CA VAL A 100 10.97 2.76 12.69
C VAL A 100 12.33 2.24 12.24
N THR A 101 12.83 1.18 12.88
CA THR A 101 14.02 0.47 12.40
C THR A 101 13.60 -0.53 11.34
N GLY A 102 14.02 -0.32 10.10
CA GLY A 102 13.66 -1.18 8.99
C GLY A 102 14.05 -2.64 9.20
N LYS A 103 13.25 -3.51 8.63
CA LYS A 103 13.48 -4.95 8.61
C LYS A 103 13.15 -5.48 7.24
N ARG A 104 14.14 -6.09 6.59
CA ARG A 104 13.96 -6.68 5.27
C ARG A 104 12.97 -7.83 5.34
N ASP A 105 11.99 -7.77 4.46
CA ASP A 105 10.94 -8.77 4.29
C ASP A 105 10.56 -8.81 2.80
N PRO A 106 11.37 -9.52 1.97
CA PRO A 106 11.16 -9.55 0.53
C PRO A 106 9.91 -10.36 0.17
N GLU A 107 9.34 -11.11 1.11
CA GLU A 107 8.10 -11.86 0.87
C GLU A 107 6.88 -10.95 0.76
N HIS A 108 6.97 -9.76 1.35
CA HIS A 108 5.88 -8.80 1.41
C HIS A 108 6.14 -7.51 0.62
N ALA A 109 7.27 -7.42 -0.08
CA ALA A 109 7.65 -6.31 -0.96
C ALA A 109 7.61 -6.71 -2.45
N GLU A 110 6.61 -7.49 -2.83
CA GLU A 110 6.45 -8.01 -4.19
C GLU A 110 5.67 -7.05 -5.13
N HIS A 111 5.72 -7.33 -6.44
CA HIS A 111 5.10 -6.49 -7.47
C HIS A 111 3.58 -6.24 -7.27
N PRO A 112 2.75 -7.23 -6.89
CA PRO A 112 1.34 -6.97 -6.59
C PRO A 112 1.13 -5.97 -5.45
N VAL A 113 1.95 -6.04 -4.40
CA VAL A 113 1.91 -5.10 -3.27
C VAL A 113 2.35 -3.71 -3.73
N TRP A 114 3.42 -3.62 -4.52
CA TRP A 114 3.86 -2.37 -5.14
C TRP A 114 2.76 -1.71 -5.96
N LEU A 115 2.06 -2.50 -6.79
CA LEU A 115 1.01 -1.99 -7.66
C LEU A 115 -0.16 -1.40 -6.87
N LEU A 116 -0.60 -2.11 -5.83
CA LEU A 116 -1.66 -1.62 -4.94
C LEU A 116 -1.23 -0.39 -4.17
N ALA A 117 0.00 -0.38 -3.64
CA ALA A 117 0.56 0.78 -2.96
C ALA A 117 0.59 2.00 -3.88
N LEU A 118 1.08 1.85 -5.13
CA LEU A 118 1.14 2.92 -6.12
C LEU A 118 -0.26 3.45 -6.46
N TYR A 119 -1.24 2.58 -6.71
CA TYR A 119 -2.61 3.00 -6.97
C TYR A 119 -3.24 3.74 -5.78
N SER A 120 -3.06 3.23 -4.57
CA SER A 120 -3.51 3.93 -3.37
C SER A 120 -2.85 5.29 -3.23
N SER A 121 -1.55 5.42 -3.52
CA SER A 121 -0.82 6.69 -3.50
C SER A 121 -1.30 7.69 -4.54
N ILE A 122 -1.59 7.24 -5.76
CA ILE A 122 -2.17 8.07 -6.83
C ILE A 122 -3.54 8.60 -6.41
N ILE A 123 -4.42 7.73 -5.90
CA ILE A 123 -5.77 8.11 -5.47
C ILE A 123 -5.70 9.09 -4.29
N ALA A 124 -4.82 8.81 -3.31
CA ALA A 124 -4.58 9.68 -2.16
C ALA A 124 -3.82 10.97 -2.50
N ARG A 125 -3.29 11.11 -3.73
CA ARG A 125 -2.43 12.21 -4.17
C ARG A 125 -1.19 12.38 -3.28
N ASN A 126 -0.65 11.26 -2.79
CA ASN A 126 0.55 11.25 -1.97
C ASN A 126 1.79 11.32 -2.88
N HIS A 127 2.22 12.55 -3.19
CA HIS A 127 3.33 12.80 -4.10
C HIS A 127 4.65 12.17 -3.67
N ASP A 128 4.94 12.17 -2.36
CA ASP A 128 6.17 11.58 -1.82
C ASP A 128 6.19 10.07 -2.01
N ALA A 129 5.09 9.39 -1.70
CA ALA A 129 4.95 7.95 -1.93
C ALA A 129 5.02 7.61 -3.42
N ILE A 130 4.38 8.39 -4.31
CA ILE A 130 4.45 8.19 -5.76
C ILE A 130 5.91 8.31 -6.24
N ALA A 131 6.61 9.37 -5.84
CA ALA A 131 8.00 9.60 -6.22
C ALA A 131 8.92 8.46 -5.73
N TYR A 132 8.74 8.02 -4.48
CA TYR A 132 9.52 6.91 -3.92
C TYR A 132 9.24 5.59 -4.66
N LEU A 133 7.96 5.20 -4.76
CA LEU A 133 7.56 3.92 -5.36
C LEU A 133 7.95 3.81 -6.83
N THR A 134 7.96 4.93 -7.56
CA THR A 134 8.33 4.94 -8.99
C THR A 134 9.85 4.88 -9.21
N ALA A 135 10.66 5.22 -8.20
CA ALA A 135 12.11 5.12 -8.24
C ALA A 135 12.64 3.71 -7.87
N ILE A 136 11.79 2.80 -7.39
CA ILE A 136 12.18 1.44 -7.00
C ILE A 136 12.69 0.66 -8.22
N ASP A 137 13.83 -0.01 -8.10
CA ASP A 137 14.36 -0.88 -9.15
C ASP A 137 13.51 -2.16 -9.32
N ASN A 138 13.29 -2.61 -10.56
CA ASN A 138 12.57 -3.86 -10.84
C ASN A 138 13.27 -5.10 -10.26
N ASP A 139 14.55 -5.04 -9.94
CA ASP A 139 15.30 -6.10 -9.26
C ASP A 139 14.76 -6.37 -7.84
N VAL A 140 14.09 -5.40 -7.21
CA VAL A 140 13.35 -5.63 -5.96
C VAL A 140 12.26 -6.69 -6.18
N PHE A 141 11.55 -6.62 -7.31
CA PHE A 141 10.49 -7.59 -7.61
C PHE A 141 11.04 -8.96 -8.02
N LYS A 142 12.19 -9.00 -8.70
CA LYS A 142 12.85 -10.27 -9.07
C LYS A 142 13.32 -11.06 -7.86
N THR A 143 13.72 -10.38 -6.80
CA THR A 143 14.26 -10.99 -5.58
C THR A 143 13.21 -11.24 -4.49
N ALA A 144 11.94 -10.88 -4.75
CA ALA A 144 10.80 -11.15 -3.89
C ALA A 144 10.32 -12.62 -3.98
N ASN A 145 9.50 -13.06 -3.02
CA ASN A 145 9.02 -14.45 -2.85
C ASN A 145 8.34 -15.06 -4.10
N TYR A 146 7.85 -14.21 -5.00
CA TYR A 146 7.22 -14.62 -6.26
C TYR A 146 7.83 -13.99 -7.51
N GLY A 147 9.07 -13.49 -7.42
CA GLY A 147 9.77 -12.86 -8.55
C GLY A 147 9.92 -13.76 -9.77
N ASN A 148 10.00 -15.08 -9.56
CA ASN A 148 10.05 -16.08 -10.63
C ASN A 148 8.70 -16.30 -11.35
N GLN A 149 7.60 -15.80 -10.80
CA GLN A 149 6.26 -15.88 -11.40
C GLN A 149 5.91 -14.64 -12.23
N LEU A 150 6.71 -13.57 -12.13
CA LEU A 150 6.50 -12.35 -12.90
C LEU A 150 6.74 -12.60 -14.39
N ARG A 151 5.80 -12.13 -15.20
CA ARG A 151 5.81 -12.23 -16.65
C ARG A 151 6.38 -10.95 -17.25
N PRO A 152 6.85 -10.96 -18.51
CA PRO A 152 7.26 -9.75 -19.21
C PRO A 152 6.22 -8.62 -19.16
N PHE A 153 4.93 -8.96 -19.14
CA PHE A 153 3.84 -8.00 -18.96
C PHE A 153 3.93 -7.21 -17.65
N ASP A 154 4.24 -7.89 -16.53
CA ASP A 154 4.27 -7.26 -15.20
C ASP A 154 5.41 -6.24 -15.13
N TYR A 155 6.59 -6.56 -15.67
CA TYR A 155 7.70 -5.62 -15.81
C TYR A 155 7.38 -4.46 -16.74
N ALA A 156 6.79 -4.72 -17.92
CA ALA A 156 6.43 -3.67 -18.86
C ALA A 156 5.38 -2.71 -18.29
N LEU A 157 4.41 -3.22 -17.53
CA LEU A 157 3.43 -2.40 -16.81
C LEU A 157 4.11 -1.55 -15.74
N SER A 158 5.02 -2.14 -14.96
CA SER A 158 5.77 -1.39 -13.94
C SER A 158 6.58 -0.26 -14.58
N ASP A 159 7.34 -0.54 -15.64
CA ASP A 159 8.13 0.44 -16.37
C ASP A 159 7.27 1.55 -16.97
N LEU A 160 6.11 1.20 -17.55
CA LEU A 160 5.16 2.17 -18.08
C LEU A 160 4.64 3.09 -16.98
N LEU A 161 4.20 2.54 -15.84
CA LEU A 161 3.69 3.32 -14.71
C LEU A 161 4.79 4.23 -14.13
N LYS A 162 6.01 3.71 -13.96
CA LYS A 162 7.17 4.51 -13.52
C LYS A 162 7.47 5.63 -14.51
N GLY A 163 7.38 5.36 -15.81
CA GLY A 163 7.52 6.34 -16.87
C GLY A 163 6.45 7.43 -16.82
N LEU A 164 5.17 7.08 -16.64
CA LEU A 164 4.05 8.02 -16.59
C LEU A 164 4.15 9.04 -15.44
N PHE A 165 4.68 8.59 -14.29
CA PHE A 165 4.82 9.43 -13.10
C PHE A 165 6.23 9.99 -12.92
N ASN A 166 7.10 9.87 -13.94
CA ASN A 166 8.39 10.57 -13.96
C ASN A 166 8.15 12.07 -14.24
N PRO A 167 8.72 12.99 -13.44
CA PRO A 167 8.59 14.43 -13.66
C PRO A 167 9.02 14.90 -15.06
N SER A 168 9.84 14.11 -15.75
CA SER A 168 10.37 14.41 -17.09
C SER A 168 9.52 13.79 -18.22
N ALA A 169 8.43 13.10 -17.91
CA ALA A 169 7.59 12.45 -18.90
C ALA A 169 6.77 13.46 -19.68
N ASP A 170 6.99 13.53 -20.99
CA ASP A 170 6.12 14.27 -21.90
C ASP A 170 5.06 13.32 -22.47
N LEU A 171 3.82 13.48 -22.00
CA LEU A 171 2.68 12.70 -22.47
C LEU A 171 1.93 13.38 -23.62
N ALA A 172 2.31 14.61 -24.02
CA ALA A 172 1.65 15.34 -25.10
C ALA A 172 1.64 14.57 -26.45
N PRO A 173 2.66 13.77 -26.80
CA PRO A 173 2.63 12.95 -28.02
C PRO A 173 1.63 11.78 -28.01
N LEU A 174 1.00 11.47 -26.87
CA LEU A 174 0.11 10.31 -26.68
C LEU A 174 -1.40 10.68 -26.70
N ILE A 175 -1.74 11.96 -26.88
CA ILE A 175 -3.10 12.52 -26.80
C ILE A 175 -3.57 13.00 -28.17
#